data_AF-A0A9X4L0K1-F1
#
_entry.id   AF-A0A9X4L0K1-F1
#
_cell.length_a   1.000
_cell.length_b   1.000
_cell.length_c   1.000
_cell.angle_alpha   90.00
_cell.angle_beta   90.00
_cell.angle_gamma   90.00
#
_symmetry.space_group_name_H-M   'P 1'
#
loop_
_entity.id
_entity.type
_entity.pdbx_description
1 polymer ?
#
loop_
_entity_poly.entity_id
_entity_poly.type
_entity_poly.pdbx_seq_one_letter_code
_entity_poly.pdbx_strand_id
1 'polypeptide(L)'
;MRPCGSLPPRSAFSSIPRGWKSKLTLGMLAPFSPPRTIPPWDVLNARRSGWTDPVDRTRIRQESVYDLWDSALEDGSRTLAAGLRWLGARNDGEARSAKADFESRVGNVSYETGLPCGSAWITYADPVV
;
A
#
# COMPACT_ATOMS: atom_id res chain seq x y z
N MET A 1 2.99 -32.73 -11.74
CA MET A 1 1.99 -32.19 -10.79
C MET A 1 2.31 -32.70 -9.39
N ARG A 2 2.75 -31.82 -8.50
CA ARG A 2 2.88 -32.05 -7.05
C ARG A 2 2.18 -30.88 -6.36
N PRO A 3 1.29 -31.08 -5.36
CA PRO A 3 0.71 -29.96 -4.65
C PRO A 3 1.69 -29.41 -3.61
N CYS A 4 1.69 -28.09 -3.49
CA CYS A 4 2.50 -27.28 -2.59
C CYS A 4 2.30 -27.62 -1.11
N GLY A 5 3.36 -27.35 -0.35
CA GLY A 5 3.53 -27.66 1.06
C GLY A 5 2.40 -27.17 1.98
N SER A 6 1.98 -28.08 2.84
CA SER A 6 1.22 -27.83 4.06
C SER A 6 2.04 -26.94 5.00
N LEU A 7 1.52 -25.77 5.34
CA LEU A 7 1.99 -24.96 6.46
C LEU A 7 1.89 -25.76 7.78
N PRO A 8 2.87 -25.67 8.69
CA PRO A 8 2.83 -26.40 9.95
C PRO A 8 1.70 -25.90 10.86
N PRO A 9 1.14 -26.76 11.72
CA PRO A 9 0.10 -26.36 12.66
C PRO A 9 0.69 -25.35 13.66
N ARG A 10 0.10 -24.16 13.74
CA ARG A 10 0.42 -23.17 14.77
C ARG A 10 0.07 -23.74 16.15
N SER A 11 1.06 -24.31 16.82
CA SER A 11 0.96 -24.73 18.21
C SER A 11 0.91 -23.53 19.15
N ALA A 12 -0.16 -23.51 19.94
CA ALA A 12 -0.15 -23.20 21.37
C ALA A 12 0.29 -21.79 21.83
N PHE A 13 -0.66 -20.86 21.86
CA PHE A 13 -0.81 -19.96 23.00
C PHE A 13 -1.76 -20.62 24.03
N SER A 14 -1.17 -21.26 25.03
CA SER A 14 -1.77 -21.72 26.30
C SER A 14 -1.74 -20.52 27.28
N SER A 15 -2.68 -20.20 28.17
CA SER A 15 -3.95 -20.75 28.64
C SER A 15 -4.68 -19.61 29.36
N ILE A 16 -5.70 -19.03 28.76
CA ILE A 16 -6.76 -18.33 29.51
C ILE A 16 -8.06 -19.02 29.10
N PRO A 17 -8.93 -19.47 30.03
CA PRO A 17 -10.13 -20.23 29.68
C PRO A 17 -10.98 -19.45 28.70
N ARG A 18 -11.00 -19.83 27.42
CA ARG A 18 -11.59 -19.03 26.34
C ARG A 18 -13.06 -18.71 26.65
N GLY A 19 -13.41 -17.42 26.72
CA GLY A 19 -14.78 -16.95 26.88
C GLY A 19 -15.32 -16.84 28.32
N TRP A 20 -14.53 -17.13 29.36
CA TRP A 20 -14.98 -16.93 30.76
C TRP A 20 -15.32 -15.47 31.08
N LYS A 21 -14.52 -14.52 30.54
CA LYS A 21 -14.80 -13.08 30.67
C LYS A 21 -16.16 -12.71 30.07
N SER A 22 -16.51 -13.29 28.93
CA SER A 22 -17.82 -13.08 28.30
C SER A 22 -18.97 -13.71 29.10
N LYS A 23 -18.72 -14.81 29.81
CA LYS A 23 -19.71 -15.42 30.72
C LYS A 23 -19.90 -14.59 31.99
N LEU A 24 -18.80 -14.07 32.56
CA LEU A 24 -18.82 -13.18 33.73
C LEU A 24 -19.49 -11.84 33.43
N THR A 25 -19.30 -11.30 32.23
CA THR A 25 -19.94 -10.04 31.82
C THR A 25 -21.28 -10.25 31.15
N LEU A 26 -21.88 -11.44 31.23
CA LEU A 26 -23.19 -11.75 30.62
C LEU A 26 -23.26 -11.35 29.13
N GLY A 27 -22.15 -11.43 28.41
CA GLY A 27 -22.07 -11.04 27.00
C GLY A 27 -21.99 -9.53 26.75
N MET A 28 -21.90 -8.67 27.76
CA MET A 28 -21.74 -7.21 27.59
C MET A 28 -20.44 -6.84 26.86
N LEU A 29 -19.42 -7.70 26.93
CA LEU A 29 -18.17 -7.51 26.18
C LEU A 29 -18.20 -8.10 24.77
N ALA A 30 -19.30 -8.74 24.35
CA ALA A 30 -19.42 -9.33 23.01
C ALA A 30 -19.25 -8.31 21.86
N PRO A 31 -19.75 -7.07 21.93
CA PRO A 31 -19.55 -6.07 20.87
C PRO A 31 -18.08 -5.66 20.70
N PHE A 32 -17.27 -5.80 21.75
CA PHE A 32 -15.85 -5.44 21.76
C PHE A 32 -14.94 -6.66 21.52
N SER A 33 -15.53 -7.85 21.33
CA SER A 33 -14.79 -9.05 20.97
C SER A 33 -14.87 -9.23 19.47
N PRO A 34 -13.73 -9.39 18.76
CA PRO A 34 -13.78 -9.72 17.35
C PRO A 34 -14.57 -11.02 17.13
N PRO A 35 -15.34 -11.11 16.02
CA PRO A 35 -16.14 -12.28 15.72
C PRO A 35 -15.26 -13.53 15.65
N ARG A 36 -15.77 -14.64 16.18
CA ARG A 36 -15.02 -15.91 16.29
C ARG A 36 -14.68 -16.53 14.94
N THR A 37 -15.41 -16.14 13.91
CA THR A 37 -15.24 -16.59 12.54
C THR A 37 -15.13 -15.36 11.67
N ILE A 38 -13.97 -15.17 11.04
CA ILE A 38 -13.76 -14.10 10.09
C ILE A 38 -14.35 -14.57 8.75
N PRO A 39 -15.24 -13.81 8.10
CA PRO A 39 -15.72 -14.13 6.76
C PRO A 39 -14.55 -14.31 5.80
N PRO A 40 -14.68 -15.14 4.74
CA PRO A 40 -13.62 -15.32 3.75
C PRO A 40 -13.53 -14.12 2.79
N TRP A 41 -13.31 -12.92 3.34
CA TRP A 41 -13.13 -11.69 2.57
C TRP A 41 -11.74 -11.62 1.97
N ASP A 42 -11.68 -11.42 0.66
CA ASP A 42 -10.44 -11.20 -0.07
C ASP A 42 -10.11 -9.70 -0.14
N VAL A 43 -9.84 -9.10 1.02
CA VAL A 43 -9.60 -7.66 1.16
C VAL A 43 -8.39 -7.22 0.33
N LEU A 44 -7.37 -8.07 0.20
CA LEU A 44 -6.15 -7.79 -0.56
C LEU A 44 -6.31 -8.11 -2.05
N ASN A 45 -7.49 -8.58 -2.46
CA ASN A 45 -7.78 -9.04 -3.80
C ASN A 45 -6.75 -10.04 -4.34
N ALA A 46 -6.30 -10.98 -3.50
CA ALA A 46 -5.31 -12.00 -3.87
C ALA A 46 -5.81 -12.90 -5.02
N ARG A 47 -7.13 -13.00 -5.21
CA ARG A 47 -7.76 -13.72 -6.32
C ARG A 47 -7.86 -12.89 -7.60
N ARG A 48 -7.45 -11.62 -7.59
CA ARG A 48 -7.52 -10.69 -8.74
C ARG A 48 -8.93 -10.57 -9.32
N SER A 49 -9.92 -10.47 -8.44
CA SER A 49 -11.30 -10.18 -8.83
C SER A 49 -11.40 -8.76 -9.38
N GLY A 50 -12.36 -8.51 -10.27
CA GLY A 50 -12.62 -7.17 -10.80
C GLY A 50 -13.10 -6.22 -9.70
N TRP A 51 -12.49 -5.04 -9.58
CA TRP A 51 -12.89 -3.99 -8.65
C TRP A 51 -12.91 -2.62 -9.36
N THR A 52 -13.78 -1.73 -8.91
CA THR A 52 -13.92 -0.38 -9.48
C THR A 52 -12.82 0.53 -8.97
N ASP A 53 -12.13 1.21 -9.89
CA ASP A 53 -11.09 2.17 -9.56
C ASP A 53 -11.67 3.36 -8.76
N PRO A 54 -11.08 3.73 -7.60
CA PRO A 54 -11.58 4.80 -6.75
C PRO A 54 -11.41 6.19 -7.39
N VAL A 55 -10.44 6.35 -8.30
CA VAL A 55 -10.16 7.60 -9.00
C VAL A 55 -11.09 7.77 -10.20
N ASP A 56 -11.36 6.68 -10.92
CA ASP A 56 -12.25 6.66 -12.08
C ASP A 56 -13.22 5.48 -12.01
N ARG A 57 -14.46 5.77 -11.59
CA ARG A 57 -15.50 4.74 -11.40
C ARG A 57 -15.94 4.05 -12.70
N THR A 58 -15.49 4.51 -13.87
CA THR A 58 -15.72 3.83 -15.15
C THR A 58 -14.72 2.72 -15.43
N ARG A 59 -13.60 2.68 -14.68
CA ARG A 59 -12.54 1.69 -14.85
C ARG A 59 -12.71 0.53 -13.89
N ILE A 60 -12.58 -0.68 -14.45
CA ILE A 60 -12.49 -1.91 -13.68
C ILE A 60 -11.04 -2.39 -13.71
N ARG A 61 -10.49 -2.56 -12.51
CA ARG A 61 -9.14 -3.03 -12.20
C ARG A 61 -9.20 -4.48 -11.76
N GLN A 62 -8.10 -5.20 -11.90
CA GLN A 62 -7.97 -6.61 -11.47
C GLN A 62 -6.69 -6.85 -10.67
N GLU A 63 -5.85 -5.84 -10.56
CA GLU A 63 -4.62 -5.84 -9.80
C GLU A 63 -4.93 -6.19 -8.33
N SER A 64 -4.11 -7.06 -7.75
CA SER A 64 -4.12 -7.31 -6.32
C SER A 64 -3.31 -6.24 -5.58
N VAL A 65 -3.46 -6.17 -4.27
CA VAL A 65 -2.62 -5.28 -3.44
C VAL A 65 -1.13 -5.57 -3.63
N TYR A 66 -0.75 -6.84 -3.83
CA TYR A 66 0.63 -7.23 -4.08
C TYR A 66 1.15 -6.71 -5.43
N ASP A 67 0.34 -6.77 -6.47
CA ASP A 67 0.71 -6.26 -7.80
C ASP A 67 0.94 -4.74 -7.75
N LEU A 68 0.05 -4.02 -7.06
CA LEU A 68 0.18 -2.58 -6.86
C LEU A 68 1.40 -2.22 -6.00
N TRP A 69 1.66 -3.02 -4.96
CA TRP A 69 2.82 -2.84 -4.08
C TRP A 69 4.14 -3.06 -4.82
N ASP A 70 4.26 -4.12 -5.61
CA ASP A 70 5.46 -4.41 -6.39
C ASP A 70 5.72 -3.31 -7.43
N SER A 71 4.66 -2.85 -8.10
CA SER A 71 4.74 -1.70 -9.02
C SER A 71 5.21 -0.43 -8.32
N ALA A 72 4.66 -0.13 -7.13
CA ALA A 72 5.05 1.04 -6.35
C ALA A 72 6.50 0.95 -5.82
N LEU A 73 6.95 -0.23 -5.41
CA LEU A 73 8.33 -0.47 -5.01
C LEU A 73 9.30 -0.26 -6.17
N GLU A 74 8.97 -0.79 -7.35
CA GLU A 74 9.78 -0.60 -8.55
C GLU A 74 9.89 0.88 -8.92
N ASP A 75 8.77 1.59 -8.96
CA ASP A 75 8.75 3.01 -9.25
C ASP A 75 9.55 3.82 -8.22
N GLY A 76 9.30 3.58 -6.93
CA GLY A 76 10.01 4.22 -5.83
C GLY A 76 11.52 3.99 -5.89
N SER A 77 11.96 2.77 -6.22
CA SER A 77 13.39 2.45 -6.34
C SER A 77 14.07 3.25 -7.45
N ARG A 78 13.40 3.40 -8.60
CA ARG A 78 13.91 4.14 -9.76
C ARG A 78 13.96 5.64 -9.47
N THR A 79 12.92 6.16 -8.84
CA THR A 79 12.83 7.57 -8.44
C THR A 79 13.88 7.93 -7.39
N LEU A 80 14.05 7.09 -6.36
CA LEU A 80 15.09 7.27 -5.35
C LEU A 80 16.50 7.22 -5.96
N ALA A 81 16.77 6.25 -6.84
CA ALA A 81 18.06 6.15 -7.52
C ALA A 81 18.38 7.41 -8.34
N ALA A 82 17.39 7.97 -9.05
CA ALA A 82 17.55 9.24 -9.77
C ALA A 82 17.85 10.41 -8.82
N GLY A 83 17.15 10.49 -7.69
CA GLY A 83 17.42 11.51 -6.66
C GLY A 83 18.81 11.40 -6.06
N LEU A 84 19.27 10.19 -5.75
CA LEU A 84 20.63 9.95 -5.25
C LEU A 84 21.70 10.32 -6.28
N ARG A 85 21.48 10.05 -7.57
CA ARG A 85 22.38 10.49 -8.65
C ARG A 85 22.46 12.02 -8.72
N TRP A 86 21.33 12.70 -8.57
CA TRP A 86 21.31 14.16 -8.55
C TRP A 86 22.07 14.72 -7.35
N LEU A 87 21.82 14.20 -6.14
CA LEU A 87 22.51 14.64 -4.92
C LEU A 87 24.02 14.31 -4.92
N GLY A 88 24.41 13.24 -5.62
CA GLY A 88 25.80 12.79 -5.71
C GLY A 88 26.59 13.37 -6.88
N ALA A 89 25.99 14.22 -7.72
CA ALA A 89 26.63 14.78 -8.91
C ALA A 89 27.84 15.66 -8.54
N ARG A 90 28.91 15.58 -9.34
CA ARG A 90 30.19 16.26 -9.03
C ARG A 90 30.41 17.55 -9.79
N ASN A 91 29.58 17.83 -10.80
CA ASN A 91 29.64 19.05 -11.59
C ASN A 91 28.23 19.48 -12.02
N ASP A 92 28.11 20.74 -12.43
CA ASP A 92 26.82 21.37 -12.75
C ASP A 92 26.10 20.73 -13.95
N GLY A 93 26.85 20.20 -14.92
CA GLY A 93 26.26 19.52 -16.09
C GLY A 93 25.59 18.20 -15.72
N GLU A 94 26.30 17.39 -14.94
CA GLU A 94 25.79 16.13 -14.38
C GLU A 94 24.60 16.40 -13.45
N ALA A 95 24.71 17.38 -12.57
CA ALA A 95 23.64 17.75 -11.64
C ALA A 95 22.37 18.18 -12.39
N ARG A 96 22.49 18.98 -13.46
CA ARG A 96 21.35 19.42 -14.27
C ARG A 96 20.66 18.26 -14.98
N SER A 97 21.43 17.34 -15.57
CA SER A 97 20.86 16.17 -16.25
C SER A 97 20.19 15.20 -15.27
N ALA A 98 20.83 14.93 -14.13
CA ALA A 98 20.28 14.03 -13.11
C ALA A 98 19.04 14.62 -12.43
N LYS A 99 19.02 15.95 -12.21
CA LYS A 99 17.85 16.67 -11.73
C LYS A 99 16.66 16.52 -12.69
N ALA A 100 16.88 16.73 -13.99
CA ALA A 100 15.81 16.60 -14.99
C ALA A 100 15.25 15.17 -15.04
N ASP A 101 16.10 14.14 -14.96
CA ASP A 101 15.65 12.74 -14.85
C ASP A 101 14.82 12.51 -13.58
N PHE A 102 15.27 13.01 -12.42
CA PHE A 102 14.52 12.92 -11.18
C PHE A 102 13.16 13.62 -11.24
N GLU A 103 13.11 14.88 -11.70
CA GLU A 103 11.88 15.65 -11.85
C GLU A 103 10.89 14.97 -12.80
N SER A 104 11.37 14.35 -13.88
CA SER A 104 10.52 13.61 -14.81
C SER A 104 9.86 12.38 -14.20
N ARG A 105 10.49 11.76 -13.19
CA ARG A 105 10.00 10.57 -12.50
C ARG A 105 9.01 10.89 -11.40
N VAL A 106 9.28 11.94 -10.62
CA VAL A 106 8.34 12.43 -9.61
C VAL A 106 7.08 12.99 -10.30
N GLY A 107 7.28 13.73 -11.40
CA GLY A 107 6.20 14.32 -12.19
C GLY A 107 5.40 15.38 -11.43
N ASN A 108 4.39 15.93 -12.10
CA ASN A 108 3.39 16.82 -11.51
C ASN A 108 2.07 16.06 -11.37
N VAL A 109 2.00 15.16 -10.39
CA VAL A 109 0.85 14.28 -10.16
C VAL A 109 0.26 14.48 -8.76
N SER A 110 -1.04 14.24 -8.64
CA SER A 110 -1.77 14.33 -7.39
C SER A 110 -1.41 13.15 -6.49
N TYR A 111 -1.08 13.43 -5.23
CA TYR A 111 -0.81 12.40 -4.23
C TYR A 111 -2.00 11.44 -4.03
N GLU A 112 -3.23 11.98 -4.02
CA GLU A 112 -4.45 11.22 -3.74
C GLU A 112 -4.92 10.38 -4.93
N THR A 113 -4.70 10.86 -6.16
CA THR A 113 -5.31 10.26 -7.36
C THR A 113 -4.30 9.72 -8.37
N GLY A 114 -3.02 10.06 -8.25
CA GLY A 114 -2.00 9.75 -9.24
C GLY A 114 -2.21 10.42 -10.61
N LEU A 115 -3.21 11.28 -10.76
CA LEU A 115 -3.51 11.98 -12.01
C LEU A 115 -2.67 13.27 -12.13
N PRO A 116 -2.41 13.75 -13.36
CA PRO A 116 -1.69 15.01 -13.55
C PRO A 116 -2.37 16.18 -12.82
N CYS A 117 -1.59 16.91 -12.02
CA CYS A 117 -2.01 18.13 -11.32
C CYS A 117 -2.15 19.31 -12.30
N GLY A 118 -2.99 19.17 -13.34
CA GLY A 118 -3.36 20.24 -14.28
C GLY A 118 -2.21 21.18 -14.70
N SER A 119 -2.55 22.45 -14.95
CA SER A 119 -1.59 23.53 -15.23
C SER A 119 -1.31 24.42 -14.01
N ALA A 120 -2.00 24.18 -12.89
CA ALA A 120 -1.84 24.96 -11.68
C ALA A 120 -0.62 24.46 -10.91
N TRP A 121 0.40 25.32 -10.79
CA TRP A 121 1.54 25.06 -9.93
C TRP A 121 1.13 25.18 -8.47
N ILE A 122 1.69 24.32 -7.60
CA ILE A 122 1.50 24.43 -6.16
C ILE A 122 2.26 25.67 -5.69
N THR A 123 1.56 26.80 -5.56
CA THR A 123 2.15 28.09 -5.15
C THR A 123 2.27 28.23 -3.64
N TYR A 124 1.49 27.44 -2.89
CA TYR A 124 1.48 27.42 -1.43
C TYR A 124 1.58 25.97 -0.97
N ALA A 125 2.73 25.61 -0.43
CA ALA A 125 2.88 24.47 0.47
C ALA A 125 3.37 25.06 1.79
N ASP A 126 2.49 25.08 2.80
CA ASP A 126 2.90 25.30 4.19
C ASP A 126 3.13 23.91 4.79
N PRO A 127 4.37 23.38 4.77
CA PRO A 127 4.62 22.05 5.26
C PRO A 127 4.37 22.03 6.77
N VAL A 128 3.63 21.03 7.25
CA VAL A 128 3.56 20.74 8.67
C VAL A 128 4.96 20.29 9.10
N VAL A 129 5.70 21.18 9.77
CA VAL A 129 7.00 20.89 10.41
C VAL A 129 6.78 20.36 11.81
#